data_AF-A0A530Z0P7-F1
#
_entry.id   AF-A0A530Z0P7-F1
#
_cell.length_a   1.000
_cell.length_b   1.000
_cell.length_c   1.000
_cell.angle_alpha   90.00
_cell.angle_beta   90.00
_cell.angle_gamma   90.00
#
_symmetry.space_group_name_H-M   'P 1'
#
loop_
_entity.id
_entity.type
_entity.pdbx_description
1 polymer ?
#
loop_
_entity_poly.entity_id
_entity_poly.type
_entity_poly.pdbx_seq_one_letter_code
_entity_poly.pdbx_strand_id
1 'polypeptide(L)'
;MLGEPKKNPIAEFIRKWADASPYNYEDIAIMAGFSKAHIIYLFMSGEAKVPLDRVPGLAGALGCDANQLWTLALQQFFNPSDFLKIQELSIERTPN
;
A
#
# COMPACT_ATOMS: atom_id res chain seq x y z
N MET A 1 4.12 0.88 -29.10
CA MET A 1 4.26 2.08 -28.25
C MET A 1 4.41 1.59 -26.82
N LEU A 2 5.61 1.72 -26.24
CA LEU A 2 5.82 1.44 -24.82
C LEU A 2 5.17 2.60 -24.07
N GLY A 3 4.01 2.37 -23.46
CA GLY A 3 3.30 3.39 -22.69
C GLY A 3 4.20 3.93 -21.58
N GLU A 4 4.10 5.22 -21.28
CA GLU A 4 4.86 5.84 -20.20
C GLU A 4 4.70 5.03 -18.89
N PRO A 5 5.77 4.86 -18.10
CA PRO A 5 5.68 4.15 -16.83
C PRO A 5 4.64 4.85 -15.96
N LYS A 6 3.51 4.19 -15.77
CA LYS A 6 2.40 4.69 -14.96
C LYS A 6 2.95 4.91 -13.55
N LYS A 7 3.01 6.18 -13.10
CA LYS A 7 3.37 6.51 -11.72
C LYS A 7 2.56 5.62 -10.78
N ASN A 8 3.24 4.95 -9.86
CA ASN A 8 2.64 4.05 -8.91
C ASN A 8 2.92 4.58 -7.50
N PRO A 9 2.05 5.48 -6.97
CA PRO A 9 2.31 6.19 -5.73
C PRO A 9 2.52 5.26 -4.53
N ILE A 10 1.82 4.12 -4.48
CA ILE A 10 2.01 3.14 -3.41
C ILE A 10 3.37 2.44 -3.51
N ALA A 11 3.86 2.17 -4.72
CA ALA A 11 5.17 1.57 -4.92
C ALA A 11 6.29 2.52 -4.47
N GLU A 12 6.17 3.80 -4.79
CA GLU A 12 7.10 4.85 -4.33
C GLU A 12 7.05 5.03 -2.81
N PHE A 13 5.84 5.01 -2.24
CA PHE A 13 5.64 5.09 -0.79
C PHE A 13 6.29 3.90 -0.08
N ILE A 14 6.04 2.67 -0.52
CA ILE A 14 6.63 1.47 0.07
C ILE A 14 8.15 1.50 -0.06
N ARG A 15 8.68 1.85 -1.24
CA ARG A 15 10.12 1.97 -1.47
C ARG A 15 10.78 2.94 -0.50
N LYS A 16 10.21 4.14 -0.32
CA LYS A 16 10.72 5.14 0.61
C LYS A 16 10.89 4.58 2.03
N TRP A 17 9.91 3.85 2.53
CA TRP A 17 9.95 3.32 3.89
C TRP A 17 10.77 2.03 4.03
N ALA A 18 10.74 1.17 3.00
CA ALA A 18 11.54 -0.05 2.97
C ALA A 18 13.05 0.27 2.89
N ASP A 19 13.45 1.24 2.07
CA ASP A 19 14.86 1.67 1.94
C ASP A 19 15.39 2.34 3.22
N ALA A 20 14.50 2.95 4.02
CA ALA A 20 14.85 3.57 5.30
C ALA A 20 14.76 2.61 6.50
N SER A 21 14.24 1.40 6.28
CA SER A 21 14.04 0.39 7.33
C SER A 21 15.38 -0.23 7.75
N PRO A 22 15.57 -0.57 9.03
CA PRO A 22 16.71 -1.38 9.46
C PRO A 22 16.57 -2.86 9.08
N TYR A 23 15.40 -3.28 8.61
CA TYR A 23 15.10 -4.67 8.22
C TYR A 23 15.24 -4.86 6.72
N ASN A 24 15.72 -6.03 6.30
CA ASN A 24 15.71 -6.39 4.88
C ASN A 24 14.28 -6.67 4.39
N TYR A 25 14.09 -6.75 3.07
CA TYR A 25 12.75 -6.94 2.47
C TYR A 25 12.09 -8.26 2.85
N GLU A 26 12.87 -9.31 3.09
CA GLU A 26 12.35 -10.62 3.49
C GLU A 26 11.78 -10.57 4.91
N ASP A 27 12.51 -9.95 5.83
CA ASP A 27 12.08 -9.73 7.21
C ASP A 27 10.82 -8.85 7.24
N ILE A 28 10.77 -7.77 6.44
CA ILE A 28 9.59 -6.91 6.31
C ILE A 28 8.39 -7.73 5.84
N ALA A 29 8.55 -8.61 4.84
CA ALA A 29 7.47 -9.45 4.35
C ALA A 29 6.92 -10.37 5.44
N ILE A 30 7.81 -11.02 6.20
CA ILE A 30 7.46 -11.95 7.28
C ILE A 30 6.73 -11.20 8.41
N MET A 31 7.27 -10.08 8.87
CA MET A 31 6.65 -9.24 9.91
C MET A 31 5.28 -8.71 9.49
N ALA A 32 5.12 -8.40 8.19
CA ALA A 32 3.84 -7.97 7.62
C ALA A 32 2.84 -9.14 7.41
N GLY A 33 3.25 -10.37 7.70
CA GLY A 33 2.40 -11.56 7.64
C GLY A 33 2.26 -12.15 6.24
N PHE A 34 3.20 -11.88 5.33
CA PHE A 34 3.26 -12.51 4.01
C PHE A 34 4.05 -13.82 4.05
N SER A 35 3.57 -14.82 3.32
CA SER A 35 4.25 -16.11 3.17
C SER A 35 5.41 -16.09 2.17
N LYS A 36 5.41 -15.12 1.25
CA LYS A 36 6.44 -14.97 0.20
C LYS A 36 7.35 -13.80 0.51
N ALA A 37 8.62 -14.09 0.78
CA ALA A 37 9.63 -13.09 1.14
C ALA A 37 9.85 -12.00 0.06
N HIS A 38 9.79 -12.36 -1.23
CA HIS A 38 10.03 -11.43 -2.34
C HIS A 38 8.84 -10.48 -2.63
N ILE A 39 7.73 -10.55 -1.89
CA ILE A 39 6.52 -9.79 -2.21
C ILE A 39 6.74 -8.27 -2.14
N ILE A 40 7.62 -7.80 -1.26
CA ILE A 40 7.94 -6.37 -1.11
C ILE A 40 8.53 -5.80 -2.42
N TYR A 41 9.40 -6.58 -3.10
CA TYR A 41 9.92 -6.20 -4.40
C TYR A 41 8.80 -6.02 -5.44
N LEU A 42 7.84 -6.94 -5.46
CA LEU A 42 6.70 -6.88 -6.39
C LEU A 42 5.78 -5.68 -6.13
N PHE A 43 5.64 -5.25 -4.87
CA PHE A 43 4.92 -4.01 -4.56
C PHE A 43 5.68 -2.79 -5.06
N MET A 44 7.00 -2.75 -4.87
CA MET A 44 7.85 -1.64 -5.31
C MET A 44 8.03 -1.56 -6.83
N SER A 45 7.89 -2.67 -7.56
CA SER A 45 7.86 -2.68 -9.03
C SER A 45 6.46 -2.42 -9.59
N GLY A 46 5.42 -2.54 -8.76
CA GLY A 46 4.03 -2.40 -9.16
C GLY A 46 3.44 -3.62 -9.85
N GLU A 47 4.17 -4.74 -9.89
CA GLU A 47 3.70 -6.01 -10.43
C GLU A 47 2.63 -6.68 -9.54
N ALA A 48 2.61 -6.35 -8.24
CA ALA A 48 1.60 -6.81 -7.30
C ALA A 48 0.87 -5.64 -6.62
N LYS A 49 -0.44 -5.83 -6.36
CA LYS A 49 -1.22 -4.92 -5.52
C LYS A 49 -1.06 -5.29 -4.06
N VAL A 50 -1.10 -4.28 -3.18
CA VAL A 50 -1.11 -4.51 -1.73
C VAL A 50 -2.51 -4.99 -1.35
N PRO A 51 -2.65 -6.17 -0.73
CA PRO A 51 -3.94 -6.62 -0.22
C PRO A 51 -4.41 -5.71 0.93
N LEU A 52 -5.68 -5.30 0.90
CA LEU A 52 -6.23 -4.40 1.92
C LEU A 52 -6.13 -5.01 3.32
N ASP A 53 -6.41 -6.31 3.48
CA ASP A 53 -6.29 -7.04 4.75
C ASP A 53 -4.86 -7.05 5.32
N ARG A 54 -3.84 -6.76 4.49
CA ARG A 54 -2.43 -6.75 4.87
C ARG A 54 -1.86 -5.36 5.13
N VAL A 55 -2.64 -4.31 4.86
CA VAL A 55 -2.18 -2.94 5.09
C VAL A 55 -1.74 -2.69 6.55
N PRO A 56 -2.49 -3.11 7.60
CA PRO A 56 -2.05 -2.85 8.97
C PRO A 56 -0.72 -3.54 9.31
N GLY A 57 -0.54 -4.79 8.88
CA GLY A 57 0.70 -5.54 9.10
C GLY A 57 1.87 -4.93 8.34
N LEU A 58 1.66 -4.56 7.08
CA LEU A 58 2.68 -3.93 6.25
C LEU A 58 3.08 -2.55 6.79
N ALA A 59 2.12 -1.74 7.24
CA ALA A 59 2.40 -0.44 7.84
C ALA A 59 3.23 -0.58 9.11
N GLY A 60 2.90 -1.56 9.97
CA GLY A 60 3.67 -1.86 11.17
C GLY A 60 5.10 -2.31 10.86
N ALA A 61 5.28 -3.20 9.88
CA ALA A 61 6.60 -3.68 9.48
C ALA A 61 7.48 -2.59 8.83
N LEU A 62 6.87 -1.66 8.10
CA LEU A 62 7.54 -0.51 7.47
C LEU A 62 7.74 0.67 8.42
N GLY A 63 7.06 0.70 9.57
CA GLY A 63 7.06 1.85 10.48
C GLY A 63 6.44 3.11 9.87
N CYS A 64 5.49 2.96 8.94
CA CYS A 64 4.88 4.07 8.21
C CYS A 64 3.45 4.39 8.68
N ASP A 65 2.90 5.51 8.21
CA ASP A 65 1.50 5.88 8.45
C ASP A 65 0.54 4.90 7.76
N ALA A 66 -0.24 4.16 8.56
CA ALA A 66 -1.20 3.17 8.08
C ALA A 66 -2.38 3.78 7.31
N ASN A 67 -2.83 4.99 7.65
CA ASN A 67 -3.93 5.66 6.94
C ASN A 67 -3.50 6.09 5.54
N GLN A 68 -2.26 6.56 5.40
CA GLN A 68 -1.69 6.88 4.09
C GLN A 68 -1.53 5.62 3.25
N LEU A 69 -0.97 4.54 3.81
CA LEU A 69 -0.83 3.28 3.10
C LEU A 69 -2.19 2.69 2.68
N TRP A 70 -3.19 2.76 3.56
CA TRP A 70 -4.56 2.32 3.28
C TRP A 70 -5.20 3.09 2.12
N THR A 71 -5.08 4.41 2.16
CA THR A 71 -5.58 5.30 1.11
C THR A 71 -4.98 4.94 -0.24
N LEU A 72 -3.65 4.77 -0.28
CA LEU A 72 -2.93 4.38 -1.49
C LEU A 72 -3.30 2.96 -1.96
N ALA A 73 -3.53 2.03 -1.03
CA ALA A 73 -3.95 0.67 -1.37
C ALA A 73 -5.35 0.65 -2.00
N LEU A 74 -6.31 1.41 -1.46
CA LEU A 74 -7.65 1.54 -2.02
C LEU A 74 -7.62 2.08 -3.46
N GLN A 75 -6.77 3.06 -3.75
CA GLN A 75 -6.59 3.61 -5.11
C GLN A 75 -6.10 2.57 -6.13
N GLN A 76 -5.56 1.42 -5.70
CA GLN A 76 -5.21 0.32 -6.60
C GLN A 76 -6.43 -0.44 -7.10
N PHE A 77 -7.55 -0.42 -6.36
CA PHE A 77 -8.75 -1.21 -6.64
C PHE A 77 -9.88 -0.38 -7.24
N PHE A 78 -9.94 0.90 -6.89
CA PHE A 78 -11.01 1.80 -7.31
C PHE A 78 -10.49 2.85 -8.27
N ASN A 79 -11.31 3.20 -9.28
CA ASN A 79 -11.02 4.39 -10.06
C ASN A 79 -11.18 5.65 -9.18
N PRO A 80 -10.64 6.81 -9.59
CA PRO A 80 -10.72 8.03 -8.78
C PRO A 80 -12.14 8.44 -8.39
N SER A 81 -13.13 8.26 -9.27
CA SER A 81 -14.53 8.58 -8.98
C SER A 81 -15.15 7.68 -7.90
N ASP A 82 -14.90 6.38 -7.96
CA ASP A 82 -15.39 5.40 -6.99
C ASP A 82 -14.74 5.65 -5.62
N PHE A 83 -13.44 5.97 -5.61
CA PHE A 83 -12.71 6.29 -4.39
C PHE A 83 -13.26 7.55 -3.70
N LEU A 84 -13.50 8.63 -4.47
CA LEU A 84 -14.13 9.84 -3.95
C LEU A 84 -15.50 9.53 -3.36
N LYS A 85 -16.29 8.68 -4.03
CA LYS A 85 -17.62 8.32 -3.54
C LYS A 85 -17.57 7.54 -2.22
N ILE A 86 -16.61 6.63 -2.07
CA ILE A 86 -16.36 5.91 -0.82
C ILE A 86 -16.01 6.89 0.32
N GLN A 87 -15.17 7.89 0.04
CA GLN A 87 -14.79 8.89 1.04
C GLN A 87 -15.99 9.75 1.48
N GLU A 88 -16.81 10.22 0.54
CA GLU A 88 -18.06 10.95 0.85
C GLU A 88 -18.97 10.16 1.80
N LEU A 89 -19.26 8.89 1.44
CA LEU A 89 -20.14 8.02 2.23
C LEU A 89 -19.57 7.67 3.61
N SER A 90 -18.25 7.73 3.78
CA SER A 90 -17.59 7.47 5.06
C SER A 90 -17.72 8.64 6.04
N ILE A 91 -17.85 9.88 5.53
CA ILE A 91 -18.00 11.10 6.34
C ILE A 91 -19.43 11.19 6.93
N GLU A 92 -20.43 10.69 6.22
CA GLU A 92 -21.85 10.75 6.63
C GLU A 92 -22.22 9.86 7.84
N ARG A 93 -21.28 9.06 8.38
CA ARG A 93 -21.57 8.05 9.43
C ARG A 93 -20.90 8.29 10.78
N THR A 94 -20.62 9.53 11.17
CA THR A 94 -20.40 9.84 12.61
C THR A 94 -21.74 10.23 13.24
N PRO A 95 -22.49 9.30 13.87
CA PRO A 95 -23.54 9.71 14.79
C PRO A 95 -22.89 10.39 16.01
N ASN A 96 -23.45 11.54 16.38
CA ASN A 96 -23.26 12.17 17.70
C ASN A 96 -23.56 11.18 18.83
#